data_AF-A0A1G1ZW57-F1
#
_entry.id   AF-A0A1G1ZW57-F1
#
_cell.length_a   1.000
_cell.length_b   1.000
_cell.length_c   1.000
_cell.angle_alpha   90.00
_cell.angle_beta   90.00
_cell.angle_gamma   90.00
#
_symmetry.space_group_name_H-M   'P 1'
#
loop_
_entity.id
_entity.type
_entity.pdbx_description
1 polymer ?
#
loop_
_entity_poly.entity_id
_entity_poly.type
_entity_poly.pdbx_seq_one_letter_code
_entity_poly.pdbx_strand_id
1 'polypeptide(L)'
;MNALKGIIDMWFETGQEGVCWVFYEDGKTGWDAFKMIEKGDRLKVCDESGKVVFDGEIIPDYKKGWKRHYRNAKHGQPTALGFWIHWTQKGWKPDDWARLFLRELEDEKPLRAELTKHE
;
A
#
# COMPACT_ATOMS: atom_id res chain seq x y z
N MET A 1 3.40 11.12 19.19
CA MET A 1 2.51 11.05 18.00
C MET A 1 1.41 10.05 18.26
N ASN A 2 0.16 10.38 17.94
CA ASN A 2 -0.98 9.46 18.09
C ASN A 2 -1.16 8.66 16.81
N ALA A 3 -1.35 7.34 16.94
CA ALA A 3 -1.67 6.48 15.81
C ALA A 3 -3.11 6.73 15.35
N LEU A 4 -3.28 6.98 14.06
CA LEU A 4 -4.57 7.05 13.39
C LEU A 4 -5.11 5.63 13.22
N LYS A 5 -6.42 5.45 13.32
CA LYS A 5 -7.11 4.16 13.10
C LYS A 5 -7.92 4.22 11.82
N GLY A 6 -7.95 3.13 11.08
CA GLY A 6 -8.54 3.14 9.75
C GLY A 6 -8.40 1.82 9.01
N ILE A 7 -8.49 1.92 7.69
CA ILE A 7 -8.26 0.82 6.76
C ILE A 7 -7.11 1.15 5.80
N ILE A 8 -6.47 0.10 5.28
CA ILE A 8 -5.55 0.22 4.15
C ILE A 8 -6.22 -0.23 2.86
N ASP A 9 -5.84 0.38 1.76
CA ASP A 9 -6.38 0.09 0.44
C ASP A 9 -5.40 0.48 -0.66
N MET A 10 -5.71 0.11 -1.90
CA MET A 10 -5.09 0.70 -3.07
C MET A 10 -5.82 1.96 -3.52
N TRP A 11 -5.09 2.88 -4.12
CA TRP A 11 -5.66 4.02 -4.84
C TRP A 11 -5.06 4.12 -6.23
N PHE A 12 -5.90 4.49 -7.19
CA PHE A 12 -5.53 4.66 -8.58
C PHE A 12 -6.34 5.80 -9.19
N GLU A 13 -5.69 6.66 -9.98
CA GLU A 13 -6.34 7.72 -10.75
C GLU A 13 -6.09 7.57 -12.25
N THR A 14 -7.04 8.04 -13.06
CA THR A 14 -6.91 8.02 -14.53
C THR A 14 -5.72 8.88 -14.96
N GLY A 15 -4.80 8.28 -15.71
CA GLY A 15 -3.55 8.92 -16.13
C GLY A 15 -2.36 8.64 -15.22
N GLN A 16 -2.58 8.01 -14.07
CA GLN A 16 -1.51 7.48 -13.23
C GLN A 16 -1.04 6.12 -13.75
N GLU A 17 0.27 5.93 -13.82
CA GLU A 17 0.86 4.62 -14.14
C GLU A 17 1.11 3.83 -12.85
N GLY A 18 0.12 3.03 -12.44
CA GLY A 18 0.23 2.09 -11.33
C GLY A 18 -0.51 2.52 -10.06
N VAL A 19 -0.70 1.57 -9.15
CA VAL A 19 -1.46 1.77 -7.91
C VAL A 19 -0.57 2.30 -6.78
N CYS A 20 -1.19 3.07 -5.89
CA CYS A 20 -0.61 3.59 -4.66
C CYS A 20 -1.20 2.91 -3.43
N TRP A 21 -0.38 2.73 -2.39
CA TRP A 21 -0.82 2.28 -1.08
C TRP A 21 -1.31 3.45 -0.24
N VAL A 22 -2.54 3.35 0.24
CA VAL A 22 -3.21 4.43 0.97
C VAL A 22 -3.84 3.91 2.25
N PHE A 23 -4.15 4.86 3.12
CA PHE A 23 -4.87 4.65 4.36
C PHE A 23 -6.06 5.60 4.43
N TYR A 24 -7.21 5.09 4.87
CA TYR A 24 -8.40 5.89 5.12
C TYR A 24 -8.69 5.93 6.62
N GLU A 25 -8.62 7.13 7.20
CA GLU A 25 -8.85 7.38 8.62
C GLU A 25 -10.33 7.24 9.00
N ASP A 26 -10.60 6.52 10.09
CA ASP A 26 -11.94 6.37 10.65
C ASP A 26 -12.55 7.72 11.05
N GLY A 27 -13.86 7.85 10.86
CA GLY A 27 -14.59 9.06 11.26
C GLY A 27 -14.41 10.26 10.33
N LYS A 28 -13.64 10.11 9.25
CA LYS A 28 -13.50 11.09 8.17
C LYS A 28 -14.05 10.51 6.86
N THR A 29 -14.26 11.37 5.88
CA THR A 29 -14.80 10.99 4.56
C THR A 29 -14.06 11.68 3.43
N GLY A 30 -14.03 11.06 2.25
CA GLY A 30 -13.40 11.62 1.06
C GLY A 30 -11.91 11.91 1.28
N TRP A 31 -11.45 13.05 0.74
CA TRP A 31 -10.04 13.46 0.81
C TRP A 31 -9.54 13.73 2.23
N ASP A 32 -10.43 14.02 3.18
CA ASP A 32 -10.03 14.23 4.57
C ASP A 32 -9.60 12.92 5.27
N ALA A 33 -10.19 11.79 4.86
CA ALA A 33 -9.81 10.47 5.34
C ALA A 33 -8.54 9.96 4.66
N PHE A 34 -8.28 10.39 3.42
CA PHE A 34 -7.21 9.90 2.57
C PHE A 34 -5.83 10.29 3.10
N LYS A 35 -4.96 9.29 3.27
CA LYS A 35 -3.54 9.44 3.60
C LYS A 35 -2.71 8.56 2.68
N MET A 36 -1.77 9.16 1.95
CA MET A 36 -0.74 8.40 1.27
C MET A 36 0.20 7.80 2.31
N ILE A 37 0.52 6.51 2.15
CA ILE A 37 1.51 5.82 2.97
C ILE A 37 2.89 6.12 2.39
N GLU A 38 3.78 6.66 3.21
CA GLU A 38 5.07 7.20 2.80
C GLU A 38 6.22 6.56 3.56
N LYS A 39 7.43 6.72 3.03
CA LYS A 39 8.66 6.26 3.68
C LYS A 39 8.78 6.87 5.09
N GLY A 40 9.10 6.03 6.07
CA GLY A 40 9.28 6.45 7.46
C GLY A 40 8.01 6.36 8.31
N ASP A 41 6.83 6.29 7.69
CA ASP A 41 5.59 6.04 8.43
C ASP A 41 5.68 4.71 9.18
N ARG A 42 5.05 4.63 10.36
CA ARG A 42 4.85 3.35 11.04
C ARG A 42 3.44 2.84 10.79
N LEU A 43 3.35 1.64 10.22
CA LEU A 43 2.08 0.99 9.88
C LEU A 43 1.97 -0.34 10.63
N LYS A 44 0.80 -0.57 11.22
CA LYS A 44 0.40 -1.85 11.79
C LYS A 44 -0.88 -2.30 11.12
N VAL A 45 -0.89 -3.52 10.58
CA VAL A 45 -2.01 -4.10 9.83
C VAL A 45 -2.48 -5.37 10.54
N CYS A 46 -3.78 -5.48 10.72
CA CYS A 46 -4.42 -6.66 11.29
C CYS A 46 -5.29 -7.34 10.23
N ASP A 47 -5.28 -8.68 10.22
CA ASP A 47 -6.22 -9.46 9.44
C ASP A 47 -7.63 -9.44 10.04
N GLU A 48 -8.58 -10.13 9.40
CA GLU A 48 -9.98 -10.20 9.82
C GLU A 48 -10.18 -10.85 11.19
N SER A 49 -9.23 -11.69 11.63
CA SER A 49 -9.24 -12.29 12.98
C SER A 49 -8.68 -11.36 14.05
N GLY A 50 -8.15 -10.19 13.66
CA GLY A 50 -7.45 -9.26 14.54
C GLY A 50 -5.97 -9.60 14.75
N LYS A 51 -5.43 -10.61 14.05
CA LYS A 51 -4.02 -10.96 14.14
C LYS A 51 -3.19 -9.96 13.35
N VAL A 52 -2.07 -9.53 13.93
CA VAL A 52 -1.12 -8.65 13.28
C VAL A 52 -0.40 -9.39 12.15
N VAL A 53 -0.55 -8.89 10.92
CA VAL A 53 0.12 -9.40 9.71
C VAL A 53 1.30 -8.55 9.27
N PHE A 54 1.33 -7.28 9.72
CA PHE A 54 2.47 -6.38 9.56
C PHE A 54 2.51 -5.40 10.75
N ASP A 55 3.69 -5.11 11.27
CA ASP A 55 3.93 -4.04 12.25
C ASP A 55 5.37 -3.55 12.08
N GLY A 56 5.52 -2.36 11.49
CA GLY A 56 6.84 -1.85 11.20
C GLY A 56 6.85 -0.48 10.54
N GLU A 57 8.07 0.01 10.34
CA GLU A 57 8.32 1.21 9.54
C GLU A 57 8.22 0.88 8.05
N ILE A 58 7.64 1.81 7.29
CA ILE A 58 7.56 1.76 5.84
C ILE A 58 8.94 2.10 5.26
N ILE A 59 9.53 1.10 4.62
CA ILE A 59 10.83 1.18 3.96
C ILE A 59 10.62 0.74 2.51
N PRO A 60 10.29 1.68 1.61
CA PRO A 60 9.99 1.34 0.22
C PRO A 60 11.20 0.74 -0.51
N ASP A 61 10.94 -0.29 -1.30
CA ASP A 61 11.82 -0.90 -2.28
C ASP A 61 11.23 -0.66 -3.67
N TYR A 62 11.91 0.19 -4.44
CA TYR A 62 11.50 0.58 -5.79
C TYR A 62 12.07 -0.33 -6.89
N LYS A 63 12.84 -1.37 -6.53
CA LYS A 63 13.51 -2.26 -7.49
C LYS A 63 12.94 -3.68 -7.47
N LYS A 64 12.40 -4.12 -6.35
CA LYS A 64 11.86 -5.48 -6.24
C LYS A 64 10.56 -5.60 -7.05
N GLY A 65 10.45 -6.68 -7.82
CA GLY A 65 9.35 -6.86 -8.77
C GLY A 65 9.42 -5.99 -10.03
N TRP A 66 10.54 -5.30 -10.26
CA TRP A 66 10.70 -4.40 -11.41
C TRP A 66 10.49 -5.11 -12.74
N LYS A 67 9.58 -4.56 -13.55
CA LYS A 67 9.39 -4.95 -14.95
C LYS A 67 9.59 -3.75 -15.85
N ARG A 68 10.24 -3.99 -16.99
CA ARG A 68 10.42 -2.98 -18.03
C ARG A 68 9.12 -2.76 -18.77
N HIS A 69 8.89 -1.52 -19.19
CA HIS A 69 7.81 -1.18 -20.10
C HIS A 69 8.07 -1.85 -21.45
N TYR A 70 7.08 -2.59 -21.99
CA TYR A 70 7.24 -3.34 -23.24
C TYR A 70 7.68 -2.43 -24.41
N ARG A 71 7.07 -1.24 -24.52
CA ARG A 71 7.37 -0.25 -25.58
C ARG A 71 8.55 0.68 -25.29
N ASN A 72 9.12 0.69 -24.07
CA ASN A 72 10.27 1.54 -23.74
C ASN A 72 11.13 0.90 -22.65
N ALA A 73 12.13 0.13 -23.07
CA ALA A 73 12.97 -0.65 -22.16
C ALA A 73 13.81 0.19 -21.18
N LYS A 74 13.88 1.53 -21.35
CA LYS A 74 14.56 2.44 -20.42
C LYS A 74 13.68 2.80 -19.21
N HIS A 75 12.37 2.57 -19.30
CA HIS A 75 11.43 2.79 -18.21
C HIS A 75 10.84 1.47 -17.73
N GLY A 76 10.33 1.49 -16.51
CA GLY A 76 9.72 0.35 -15.86
C GLY A 76 9.24 0.76 -14.49
N GLN A 77 8.64 -0.19 -13.80
CA GLN A 77 8.24 -0.02 -12.42
C GLN A 77 8.08 -1.38 -11.73
N PRO A 78 8.06 -1.40 -10.38
CA PRO A 78 7.67 -2.58 -9.64
C PRO A 78 6.31 -3.10 -10.09
N THR A 79 6.15 -4.42 -10.04
CA THR A 79 4.91 -5.09 -10.36
C THR A 79 4.58 -6.15 -9.33
N ALA A 80 3.30 -6.29 -9.02
CA ALA A 80 2.76 -7.31 -8.13
C ALA A 80 1.33 -7.66 -8.53
N LEU A 81 0.96 -8.95 -8.47
CA LEU A 81 -0.37 -9.46 -8.82
C LEU A 81 -0.87 -9.01 -10.22
N GLY A 82 0.06 -8.77 -11.15
CA GLY A 82 -0.27 -8.27 -12.49
C GLY A 82 -0.43 -6.75 -12.60
N PHE A 83 -0.38 -6.01 -11.48
CA PHE A 83 -0.43 -4.56 -11.43
C PHE A 83 0.96 -3.94 -11.44
N TRP A 84 1.00 -2.74 -11.98
CA TRP A 84 2.08 -1.77 -11.79
C TRP A 84 1.87 -1.09 -10.43
N ILE A 85 2.91 -1.03 -9.61
CA ILE A 85 2.83 -0.52 -8.23
C ILE A 85 3.93 0.51 -7.99
N HIS A 86 3.65 1.52 -7.17
CA HIS A 86 4.63 2.58 -6.92
C HIS A 86 5.86 2.14 -6.10
N TRP A 87 5.74 1.10 -5.26
CA TRP A 87 6.82 0.48 -4.48
C TRP A 87 6.34 -0.78 -3.75
N THR A 88 7.26 -1.59 -3.23
CA THR A 88 6.98 -2.69 -2.27
C THR A 88 7.72 -2.47 -0.95
N GLN A 89 7.36 -3.17 0.12
CA GLN A 89 8.06 -3.07 1.40
C GLN A 89 9.37 -3.86 1.39
N LYS A 90 10.46 -3.27 1.89
CA LYS A 90 11.74 -3.95 2.05
C LYS A 90 11.57 -5.23 2.87
N GLY A 91 12.08 -6.34 2.33
CA GLY A 91 11.99 -7.67 2.96
C GLY A 91 10.76 -8.48 2.55
N TRP A 92 9.74 -7.86 1.94
CA TRP A 92 8.53 -8.55 1.48
C TRP A 92 8.66 -9.00 0.02
N LYS A 93 7.97 -10.07 -0.37
CA LYS A 93 7.76 -10.35 -1.80
C LYS A 93 6.73 -9.34 -2.35
N PRO A 94 6.84 -8.90 -3.61
CA PRO A 94 5.92 -7.92 -4.17
C PRO A 94 4.45 -8.32 -4.03
N ASP A 95 4.12 -9.56 -4.39
CA ASP A 95 2.75 -10.08 -4.32
C ASP A 95 2.24 -10.17 -2.88
N ASP A 96 3.04 -10.69 -1.94
CA ASP A 96 2.65 -10.80 -0.53
C ASP A 96 2.35 -9.41 0.09
N TRP A 97 3.13 -8.39 -0.30
CA TRP A 97 2.89 -7.01 0.14
C TRP A 97 1.61 -6.44 -0.48
N ALA A 98 1.47 -6.58 -1.80
CA ALA A 98 0.34 -6.00 -2.53
C ALA A 98 -1.01 -6.64 -2.13
N ARG A 99 -1.02 -7.92 -1.72
CA ARG A 99 -2.20 -8.60 -1.17
C ARG A 99 -2.80 -7.95 0.06
N LEU A 100 -2.02 -7.15 0.81
CA LEU A 100 -2.57 -6.42 1.96
C LEU A 100 -3.51 -5.29 1.53
N PHE A 101 -3.32 -4.74 0.32
CA PHE A 101 -3.99 -3.54 -0.18
C PHE A 101 -5.01 -3.85 -1.28
N LEU A 102 -4.72 -4.80 -2.17
CA LEU A 102 -5.55 -5.10 -3.35
C LEU A 102 -6.77 -6.00 -3.03
N ARG A 103 -7.35 -5.88 -1.83
CA ARG A 103 -8.37 -6.80 -1.32
C ARG A 103 -9.72 -6.65 -2.03
N GLU A 104 -10.10 -5.43 -2.39
CA GLU A 104 -11.36 -5.18 -3.12
C GLU A 104 -11.39 -5.87 -4.48
N LEU A 105 -10.22 -6.11 -5.10
CA LEU A 105 -10.12 -6.83 -6.37
C LEU A 105 -10.37 -8.34 -6.24
N GLU A 106 -10.28 -8.87 -5.01
CA GLU A 106 -10.54 -10.27 -4.68
C GLU A 106 -11.90 -10.43 -3.95
N ASP A 107 -12.78 -9.41 -4.00
CA ASP A 107 -14.06 -9.35 -3.26
C ASP A 107 -13.90 -9.46 -1.72
N GLU A 108 -12.73 -9.07 -1.21
CA GLU A 108 -12.39 -9.12 0.21
C GLU A 108 -12.48 -7.74 0.87
N LYS A 109 -12.69 -7.73 2.19
CA LYS A 109 -12.78 -6.46 2.94
C LYS A 109 -11.40 -5.83 3.13
N PRO A 110 -11.28 -4.49 3.05
CA PRO A 110 -10.06 -3.78 3.42
C PRO A 110 -9.60 -4.12 4.84
N LEU A 111 -8.29 -4.26 5.02
CA LEU A 111 -7.70 -4.61 6.32
C LEU A 111 -7.70 -3.43 7.28
N ARG A 112 -7.90 -3.74 8.56
CA ARG A 112 -7.80 -2.76 9.65
C ARG A 112 -6.34 -2.42 9.92
N ALA A 113 -6.06 -1.15 10.13
CA ALA A 113 -4.71 -0.68 10.38
C ALA A 113 -4.63 0.48 11.37
N GLU A 114 -3.42 0.65 11.91
CA GLU A 114 -2.98 1.82 12.66
C GLU A 114 -1.82 2.47 11.93
N LEU A 115 -1.91 3.78 11.68
CA LEU A 115 -0.89 4.56 10.96
C LEU A 115 -0.35 5.68 11.86
N THR A 116 0.96 5.73 12.04
CA THR A 116 1.65 6.88 12.64
C THR A 116 2.50 7.53 11.57
N LYS A 117 2.15 8.78 11.20
CA LYS A 117 2.90 9.54 10.21
C LYS A 117 4.28 9.94 10.74
N HIS A 118 5.30 9.85 9.90
CA HIS A 118 6.60 10.44 10.17
C HIS A 118 6.56 11.95 9.91
N GLU A 119 7.24 12.74 10.75
CA GLU A 119 7.33 14.21 10.63
C GLU A 119 8.31 14.67 9.55
#